data_AF-A0A961JIB7-F1
#
_entry.id   AF-A0A961JIB7-F1
#
_cell.length_a   1.000
_cell.length_b   1.000
_cell.length_c   1.000
_cell.angle_alpha   90.00
_cell.angle_beta   90.00
_cell.angle_gamma   90.00
#
_symmetry.space_group_name_H-M   'P 1'
#
loop_
_entity.id
_entity.type
_entity.pdbx_description
1 polymer ?
#
loop_
_entity_poly.entity_id
_entity_poly.type
_entity_poly.pdbx_seq_one_letter_code
_entity_poly.pdbx_strand_id
1 'polypeptide(L)'
;MTEITNFRGERVAGPTEGEAAAEALIRRVGERVRKARERKGIPRRVLSDISGVSPRYLAQLEAGEGNISIGLLHRVAEALDHRIEWLLSDDDPWASDVARMADLYRAASPEVRQAVMERLSADSPAARRMHRVCLVGLRGAGKSTLGALAGRALGVPFIELNREIEDHSGMPVEEVLALYGQEGYRSLEAQAVDRVICTHDSVILAVAGGIVVEPETYARLLGHFHTVWLRTSPDEHMARVRAQGDERPMAGNPEAMEQLRSILTSRESLYARAEAQLNTSGKPVETSAAELAALIRARGFLG
;
A
#
# COMPACT_ATOMS: atom_id res chain seq x y z
N MET A 1 22.70 -32.56 15.69
CA MET A 1 21.92 -33.42 14.78
C MET A 1 22.13 -34.85 15.24
N THR A 2 21.28 -35.34 16.12
CA THR A 2 21.37 -36.70 16.67
C THR A 2 20.49 -37.59 15.81
N GLU A 3 21.12 -38.45 15.02
CA GLU A 3 20.46 -39.33 14.04
C GLU A 3 19.83 -40.54 14.76
N ILE A 4 18.54 -40.75 14.56
CA ILE A 4 17.82 -41.95 15.02
C ILE A 4 17.36 -42.71 13.78
N THR A 5 17.96 -43.88 13.53
CA THR A 5 17.62 -44.79 12.42
C THR A 5 16.66 -45.88 12.90
N ASN A 6 15.60 -46.18 12.15
CA ASN A 6 14.71 -47.30 12.47
C ASN A 6 15.28 -48.64 11.94
N PHE A 7 14.71 -49.76 12.40
CA PHE A 7 15.17 -51.13 12.12
C PHE A 7 15.12 -51.55 10.63
N ARG A 8 14.55 -50.72 9.73
CA ARG A 8 14.45 -51.00 8.28
C ARG A 8 15.36 -50.12 7.42
N GLY A 9 16.19 -49.25 8.02
CA GLY A 9 17.14 -48.42 7.27
C GLY A 9 16.50 -47.34 6.41
N GLU A 10 15.22 -47.03 6.62
CA GLU A 10 14.54 -45.94 5.91
C GLU A 10 14.79 -44.61 6.62
N ARG A 11 15.20 -43.59 5.84
CA ARG A 11 15.35 -42.21 6.33
C ARG A 11 13.97 -41.69 6.71
N VAL A 12 13.70 -41.52 8.00
CA VAL A 12 12.62 -40.62 8.42
C VAL A 12 13.15 -39.21 8.17
N ALA A 13 12.67 -38.57 7.10
CA ALA A 13 12.92 -37.16 6.89
C ALA A 13 12.43 -36.42 8.15
N GLY A 14 13.32 -35.65 8.78
CA GLY A 14 12.91 -34.77 9.87
C GLY A 14 11.80 -33.82 9.39
N PRO A 15 10.96 -33.31 10.30
CA PRO A 15 9.87 -32.41 9.94
C PRO A 15 10.43 -31.26 9.10
N THR A 16 9.74 -30.96 8.00
CA THR A 16 10.06 -29.80 7.15
C THR A 16 9.99 -28.51 7.99
N GLU A 17 10.69 -27.44 7.59
CA GLU A 17 10.63 -26.16 8.30
C GLU A 17 9.19 -25.66 8.49
N GLY A 18 8.31 -25.93 7.52
CA GLY A 18 6.88 -25.63 7.61
C GLY A 18 6.12 -26.48 8.65
N GLU A 19 6.43 -27.78 8.77
CA GLU A 19 5.86 -28.65 9.79
C GLU A 19 6.31 -28.25 11.19
N ALA A 20 7.60 -27.92 11.36
CA ALA A 20 8.14 -27.44 12.63
C ALA A 20 7.50 -26.11 13.08
N ALA A 21 7.26 -25.18 12.14
CA ALA A 21 6.57 -23.93 12.41
C ALA A 21 5.10 -24.15 12.80
N ALA A 22 4.41 -25.06 12.11
CA ALA A 22 3.03 -25.42 12.43
C ALA A 22 2.91 -26.06 13.83
N GLU A 23 3.80 -26.99 14.18
CA GLU A 23 3.86 -27.58 15.53
C GLU A 23 4.12 -26.55 16.62
N ALA A 24 5.01 -25.59 16.37
CA ALA A 24 5.28 -24.49 17.28
C ALA A 24 4.05 -23.61 17.51
N LEU A 25 3.31 -23.30 16.45
CA LEU A 25 2.05 -22.56 16.53
C LEU A 25 1.00 -23.31 17.35
N ILE A 26 0.79 -24.60 17.08
CA ILE A 26 -0.21 -25.42 17.80
C ILE A 26 0.10 -25.46 19.30
N ARG A 27 1.36 -25.64 19.67
CA ARG A 27 1.81 -25.63 21.07
C ARG A 27 1.51 -24.29 21.74
N ARG A 28 1.82 -23.19 21.08
CA ARG A 28 1.55 -21.83 21.57
C ARG A 28 0.06 -21.56 21.74
N VAL A 29 -0.76 -21.97 20.78
CA VAL A 29 -2.24 -21.87 20.86
C VAL A 29 -2.74 -22.65 22.09
N GLY A 30 -2.27 -23.88 22.28
CA GLY A 30 -2.64 -24.72 23.42
C GLY A 30 -2.33 -24.09 24.78
N GLU A 31 -1.09 -23.61 24.94
CA GLU A 31 -0.65 -22.91 26.14
C GLU A 31 -1.49 -21.66 26.44
N ARG A 32 -1.87 -20.93 25.39
CA ARG A 32 -2.71 -19.74 25.48
C ARG A 32 -4.14 -20.05 25.86
N VAL A 33 -4.76 -21.07 25.27
CA VAL A 33 -6.10 -21.54 25.68
C VAL A 33 -6.07 -21.93 27.16
N ARG A 34 -5.05 -22.67 27.61
CA ARG A 34 -4.89 -23.06 29.01
C ARG A 34 -4.77 -21.84 29.93
N LYS A 35 -3.86 -20.92 29.63
CA LYS A 35 -3.65 -19.70 30.44
C LYS A 35 -4.89 -18.80 30.48
N ALA A 36 -5.60 -18.64 29.36
CA ALA A 36 -6.83 -17.86 29.29
C ALA A 36 -7.92 -18.48 30.16
N ARG A 37 -8.08 -19.81 30.07
CA ARG A 37 -9.03 -20.57 30.90
C ARG A 37 -8.72 -20.42 32.39
N GLU A 38 -7.45 -20.54 32.78
CA GLU A 38 -6.99 -20.39 34.17
C GLU A 38 -7.23 -18.97 34.69
N ARG A 39 -6.97 -17.94 33.88
CA ARG A 39 -7.24 -16.53 34.24
C ARG A 39 -8.73 -16.23 34.36
N LYS A 40 -9.57 -16.85 33.53
CA LYS A 40 -11.04 -16.79 33.66
C LYS A 40 -11.56 -17.59 34.87
N GLY A 41 -10.70 -18.38 35.53
CA GLY A 41 -11.03 -19.12 36.74
C GLY A 41 -11.97 -20.30 36.52
N ILE A 42 -12.09 -20.79 35.29
CA ILE A 42 -13.02 -21.87 34.95
C ILE A 42 -12.30 -23.22 34.75
N PRO A 43 -12.90 -24.35 35.20
CA PRO A 43 -12.37 -25.67 34.91
C PRO A 43 -12.59 -26.04 33.43
N ARG A 44 -11.77 -26.94 32.89
CA ARG A 44 -11.86 -27.39 31.49
C ARG A 44 -13.23 -27.95 31.12
N ARG A 45 -13.92 -28.59 32.07
CA ARG A 45 -15.30 -29.07 31.89
C ARG A 45 -16.27 -27.92 31.58
N VAL A 46 -16.17 -26.83 32.33
CA VAL A 46 -17.01 -25.64 32.09
C VAL A 46 -16.69 -25.05 30.72
N LEU A 47 -15.41 -24.96 30.34
CA LEU A 47 -15.02 -24.52 28.99
C LEU A 47 -15.61 -25.43 27.89
N SER A 48 -15.63 -26.75 28.09
CA SER A 48 -16.27 -27.70 27.18
C SER A 48 -17.76 -27.39 27.00
N ASP A 49 -18.46 -27.20 28.11
CA ASP A 49 -19.92 -26.99 28.12
C ASP A 49 -20.29 -25.70 27.36
N ILE A 50 -19.53 -24.61 27.55
CA ILE A 50 -19.79 -23.32 26.88
C ILE A 50 -19.29 -23.26 25.43
N SER A 51 -18.20 -23.95 25.07
CA SER A 51 -17.63 -23.92 23.71
C SER A 51 -18.20 -25.00 22.78
N GLY A 52 -18.90 -26.00 23.34
CA GLY A 52 -19.36 -27.18 22.61
C GLY A 52 -18.22 -28.08 22.11
N VAL A 53 -17.03 -27.98 22.70
CA VAL A 53 -15.85 -28.79 22.35
C VAL A 53 -15.61 -29.82 23.44
N SER A 54 -15.46 -31.10 23.05
CA SER A 54 -15.36 -32.18 24.04
C SER A 54 -14.19 -31.99 25.04
N PRO A 55 -14.32 -32.43 26.31
CA PRO A 55 -13.27 -32.27 27.32
C PRO A 55 -11.95 -32.95 26.93
N ARG A 56 -12.03 -34.10 26.24
CA ARG A 56 -10.87 -34.83 25.73
C ARG A 56 -10.11 -34.01 24.70
N TYR A 57 -10.84 -33.38 23.78
CA TYR A 57 -10.24 -32.58 22.71
C TYR A 57 -9.64 -31.27 23.26
N LEU A 58 -10.30 -30.63 24.23
CA LEU A 58 -9.71 -29.49 24.95
C LEU A 58 -8.44 -29.88 25.72
N ALA A 59 -8.36 -31.10 26.26
CA ALA A 59 -7.16 -31.58 26.93
C ALA A 59 -5.99 -31.73 25.94
N GLN A 60 -6.25 -32.28 24.75
CA GLN A 60 -5.27 -32.39 23.67
C GLN A 60 -4.83 -31.00 23.19
N LEU A 61 -5.78 -30.11 22.93
CA LEU A 61 -5.50 -28.74 22.54
C LEU A 61 -4.60 -28.03 23.56
N GLU A 62 -4.96 -28.04 24.85
CA GLU A 62 -4.16 -27.39 25.92
C GLU A 62 -2.77 -28.02 26.12
N ALA A 63 -2.60 -29.28 25.72
CA ALA A 63 -1.29 -29.95 25.69
C ALA A 63 -0.46 -29.57 24.46
N GLY A 64 -1.03 -28.85 23.49
CA GLY A 64 -0.39 -28.55 22.22
C GLY A 64 -0.39 -29.74 21.26
N GLU A 65 -1.33 -30.67 21.44
CA GLU A 65 -1.44 -31.90 20.64
C GLU A 65 -2.62 -31.83 19.68
N GLY A 66 -2.35 -32.17 18.41
CA GLY A 66 -3.37 -32.31 17.38
C GLY A 66 -3.83 -30.99 16.77
N ASN A 67 -4.31 -31.10 15.52
CA ASN A 67 -4.79 -29.94 14.77
C ASN A 67 -6.24 -29.64 15.13
N ILE A 68 -6.49 -28.40 15.58
CA ILE A 68 -7.82 -27.87 15.77
C ILE A 68 -8.30 -27.16 14.51
N SER A 69 -9.56 -27.39 14.11
CA SER A 69 -10.16 -26.61 13.03
C SER A 69 -10.39 -25.17 13.46
N ILE A 70 -10.26 -24.23 12.52
CA ILE A 70 -10.44 -22.79 12.78
C ILE A 70 -11.81 -22.51 13.42
N GLY A 71 -12.87 -23.20 12.98
CA GLY A 71 -14.21 -23.06 13.54
C GLY A 71 -14.33 -23.52 15.00
N LEU A 72 -13.67 -24.62 15.38
CA LEU A 72 -13.65 -25.06 16.79
C LEU A 72 -12.83 -24.10 17.65
N LEU A 73 -11.69 -23.64 17.13
CA LEU A 73 -10.83 -22.66 17.82
C LEU A 73 -11.56 -21.33 18.06
N HIS A 74 -12.35 -20.88 17.09
CA HIS A 74 -13.18 -19.69 17.22
C HIS A 74 -14.17 -19.80 18.39
N ARG A 75 -14.92 -20.90 18.50
CA ARG A 75 -15.85 -21.12 19.62
C ARG A 75 -15.14 -21.20 20.97
N VAL A 76 -13.95 -21.78 21.02
CA VAL A 76 -13.13 -21.80 22.25
C VAL A 76 -12.67 -20.40 22.63
N ALA A 77 -12.27 -19.58 21.65
CA ALA A 77 -11.88 -18.18 21.88
C ALA A 77 -13.06 -17.35 22.41
N GLU A 78 -14.23 -17.44 21.76
CA GLU A 78 -15.46 -16.76 22.20
C GLU A 78 -15.85 -17.17 23.62
N ALA A 79 -15.82 -18.48 23.92
CA ALA A 79 -16.07 -18.99 25.26
C ALA A 79 -15.12 -18.46 26.33
N LEU A 80 -13.91 -18.02 25.94
CA LEU A 80 -12.90 -17.43 26.81
C LEU A 80 -12.95 -15.89 26.81
N ASP A 81 -13.96 -15.28 26.19
CA ASP A 81 -14.09 -13.83 25.99
C ASP A 81 -12.88 -13.20 25.26
N HIS A 82 -12.30 -13.96 24.34
CA HIS A 82 -11.15 -13.53 23.55
C HIS A 82 -11.41 -13.65 22.06
N ARG A 83 -10.73 -12.79 21.28
CA ARG A 83 -10.74 -12.88 19.82
C ARG A 83 -9.75 -13.95 19.36
N ILE A 84 -10.03 -14.60 18.24
CA ILE A 84 -9.22 -15.73 17.76
C ILE A 84 -7.76 -15.34 17.44
N GLU A 85 -7.51 -14.11 16.98
CA GLU A 85 -6.16 -13.65 16.61
C GLU A 85 -5.24 -13.57 17.83
N TRP A 86 -5.82 -13.38 19.02
CA TRP A 86 -5.12 -13.38 20.30
C TRP A 86 -4.45 -14.75 20.56
N LEU A 87 -5.08 -15.85 20.15
CA LEU A 87 -4.52 -17.19 20.30
C LEU A 87 -3.40 -17.48 19.27
N LEU A 88 -3.43 -16.81 18.12
CA LEU A 88 -2.56 -17.10 16.97
C LEU A 88 -1.30 -16.23 16.90
N SER A 89 -1.36 -14.99 17.40
CA SER A 89 -0.27 -13.99 17.33
C SER A 89 1.09 -14.51 17.83
N ASP A 90 2.20 -13.98 17.34
CA ASP A 90 3.53 -14.31 17.89
C ASP A 90 3.78 -13.67 19.26
N ASP A 91 3.23 -12.48 19.52
CA ASP A 91 3.44 -11.73 20.76
C ASP A 91 2.63 -12.31 21.93
N ASP A 92 3.19 -12.34 23.15
CA ASP A 92 2.43 -12.68 24.36
C ASP A 92 1.37 -11.61 24.60
N PRO A 93 0.07 -11.88 24.41
CA PRO A 93 -0.88 -10.80 24.37
C PRO A 93 -1.44 -10.43 25.77
N TRP A 94 -0.83 -10.95 26.84
CA TRP A 94 -0.99 -10.44 28.21
C TRP A 94 0.18 -9.58 28.70
N ALA A 95 1.36 -9.72 28.09
CA ALA A 95 2.55 -8.95 28.45
C ALA A 95 2.94 -7.91 27.38
N SER A 96 2.44 -8.06 26.15
CA SER A 96 2.77 -7.19 25.04
C SER A 96 1.95 -5.90 25.06
N ASP A 97 2.66 -4.78 25.13
CA ASP A 97 2.08 -3.44 24.93
C ASP A 97 1.41 -3.31 23.55
N VAL A 98 1.82 -4.09 22.55
CA VAL A 98 1.22 -4.11 21.21
C VAL A 98 -0.22 -4.61 21.25
N ALA A 99 -0.47 -5.71 21.97
CA ALA A 99 -1.81 -6.28 22.10
C ALA A 99 -2.75 -5.31 22.83
N ARG A 100 -2.25 -4.72 23.93
CA ARG A 100 -2.97 -3.70 24.71
C ARG A 100 -3.26 -2.45 23.87
N MET A 101 -2.28 -1.98 23.10
CA MET A 101 -2.42 -0.84 22.21
C MET A 101 -3.47 -1.10 21.12
N ALA A 102 -3.46 -2.29 20.50
CA ALA A 102 -4.43 -2.64 19.47
C ALA A 102 -5.87 -2.65 20.00
N ASP A 103 -6.09 -3.12 21.23
CA ASP A 103 -7.41 -3.08 21.87
C ASP A 103 -7.86 -1.65 22.19
N LEU A 104 -6.98 -0.84 22.76
CA LEU A 104 -7.26 0.58 23.02
C LEU A 104 -7.54 1.35 21.73
N TYR A 105 -6.77 1.10 20.67
CA TYR A 105 -6.96 1.73 19.37
C TYR A 105 -8.31 1.34 18.75
N ARG A 106 -8.70 0.06 18.81
CA ARG A 106 -10.00 -0.41 18.33
C ARG A 106 -11.16 0.15 19.15
N ALA A 107 -11.01 0.37 20.46
CA ALA A 107 -12.06 0.97 21.27
C ALA A 107 -12.17 2.50 21.08
N ALA A 108 -11.12 3.15 20.58
CA ALA A 108 -11.06 4.60 20.44
C ALA A 108 -11.95 5.16 19.32
N SER A 109 -12.33 6.44 19.43
CA SER A 109 -13.07 7.17 18.39
C SER A 109 -12.24 7.37 17.12
N PRO A 110 -12.86 7.66 15.96
CA PRO A 110 -12.14 7.94 14.72
C PRO A 110 -11.08 9.04 14.87
N GLU A 111 -11.39 10.11 15.61
CA GLU A 111 -10.49 11.24 15.83
C GLU A 111 -9.26 10.83 16.65
N VAL A 112 -9.46 10.03 17.70
CA VAL A 112 -8.36 9.53 18.53
C VAL A 112 -7.48 8.56 17.75
N ARG A 113 -8.09 7.66 16.96
CA ARG A 113 -7.34 6.74 16.09
C ARG A 113 -6.46 7.52 15.09
N GLN A 114 -7.03 8.52 14.43
CA GLN A 114 -6.29 9.38 13.51
C GLN A 114 -5.10 10.07 14.21
N ALA A 115 -5.34 10.64 15.39
CA ALA A 115 -4.32 11.35 16.15
C ALA A 115 -3.23 10.41 16.73
N VAL A 116 -3.56 9.14 17.00
CA VAL A 116 -2.59 8.10 17.36
C VAL A 116 -1.74 7.73 16.16
N MET A 117 -2.36 7.48 15.00
CA MET A 117 -1.64 7.18 13.77
C MET A 117 -0.66 8.31 13.42
N GLU A 118 -1.08 9.56 13.50
CA GLU A 118 -0.24 10.74 13.26
C GLU A 118 0.98 10.82 14.19
N ARG A 119 0.83 10.44 15.46
CA ARG A 119 1.93 10.47 16.45
C ARG A 119 2.86 9.27 16.36
N LEU A 120 2.32 8.09 16.07
CA LEU A 120 3.11 6.85 15.93
C LEU A 120 3.88 6.82 14.61
N SER A 121 3.39 7.54 13.60
CA SER A 121 4.14 7.72 12.36
C SER A 121 5.22 8.79 12.56
N ALA A 122 6.39 8.32 13.01
CA ALA A 122 7.56 9.09 13.47
C ALA A 122 8.11 10.13 12.48
N ASP A 123 7.68 10.09 11.23
CA ASP A 123 8.06 11.06 10.21
C ASP A 123 6.98 12.13 10.09
N SER A 124 7.38 13.40 10.23
CA SER A 124 6.63 14.55 9.68
C SER A 124 6.16 14.20 8.26
N PRO A 125 4.99 14.68 7.78
CA PRO A 125 4.59 14.49 6.39
C PRO A 125 5.72 14.85 5.40
N ALA A 126 6.56 15.84 5.73
CA ALA A 126 7.77 16.15 4.95
C ALA A 126 8.86 15.06 5.02
N ALA A 127 9.08 14.46 6.19
CA ALA A 127 10.03 13.35 6.36
C ALA A 127 9.55 12.07 5.63
N ARG A 128 8.24 11.79 5.56
CA ARG A 128 7.69 10.66 4.77
C ARG A 128 7.82 10.86 3.26
N ARG A 129 7.82 12.13 2.84
CA ARG A 129 7.99 12.52 1.44
C ARG A 129 9.45 12.44 0.98
N MET A 130 10.40 12.35 1.92
CA MET A 130 11.84 12.31 1.63
C MET A 130 12.21 13.37 0.58
N HIS A 131 13.20 13.12 -0.28
CA HIS A 131 13.51 14.01 -1.41
C HIS A 131 12.78 13.54 -2.68
N ARG A 132 11.48 13.23 -2.57
CA ARG A 132 10.68 12.66 -3.67
C ARG A 132 9.64 13.66 -4.15
N VAL A 133 9.70 14.03 -5.42
CA VAL A 133 8.76 14.94 -6.07
C VAL A 133 7.88 14.15 -7.04
N CYS A 134 6.57 14.34 -7.01
CA CYS A 134 5.63 13.72 -7.94
C CYS A 134 4.92 14.79 -8.81
N LEU A 135 5.10 14.70 -10.12
CA LEU A 135 4.46 15.56 -11.11
C LEU A 135 3.10 14.97 -11.49
N VAL A 136 2.02 15.68 -11.15
CA VAL A 136 0.65 15.34 -11.53
C VAL A 136 0.10 16.32 -12.55
N GLY A 137 -0.87 15.87 -13.34
CA GLY A 137 -1.51 16.68 -14.37
C GLY A 137 -1.88 15.85 -15.58
N LEU A 138 -2.72 16.40 -16.45
CA LEU A 138 -3.21 15.69 -17.61
C LEU A 138 -2.10 15.37 -18.63
N ARG A 139 -2.39 14.44 -19.54
CA ARG A 139 -1.46 14.01 -20.61
C ARG A 139 -1.11 15.19 -21.54
N GLY A 140 0.17 15.51 -21.75
CA GLY A 140 0.54 16.70 -22.52
C GLY A 140 0.74 17.97 -21.69
N ALA A 141 0.52 17.92 -20.36
CA ALA A 141 0.96 18.98 -19.43
C ALA A 141 2.50 19.14 -19.33
N GLY A 142 3.27 18.32 -20.05
CA GLY A 142 4.73 18.39 -20.09
C GLY A 142 5.45 17.64 -18.97
N LYS A 143 4.76 16.78 -18.20
CA LYS A 143 5.36 16.03 -17.07
C LYS A 143 6.68 15.32 -17.42
N SER A 144 6.70 14.56 -18.53
CA SER A 144 7.89 13.81 -18.96
C SER A 144 9.03 14.74 -19.33
N THR A 145 8.76 15.75 -20.18
CA THR A 145 9.77 16.70 -20.66
C THR A 145 10.31 17.58 -19.53
N LEU A 146 9.42 18.18 -18.73
CA LEU A 146 9.79 19.08 -17.64
C LEU A 146 10.44 18.32 -16.48
N GLY A 147 9.95 17.11 -16.16
CA GLY A 147 10.56 16.26 -15.14
C GLY A 147 11.98 15.84 -15.51
N ALA A 148 12.21 15.42 -16.75
CA ALA A 148 13.55 15.06 -17.22
C ALA A 148 14.54 16.25 -17.26
N LEU A 149 14.05 17.45 -17.60
CA LEU A 149 14.88 18.67 -17.57
C LEU A 149 15.16 19.13 -16.13
N ALA A 150 14.15 19.15 -15.27
CA ALA A 150 14.30 19.50 -13.86
C ALA A 150 15.21 18.51 -13.13
N GLY A 151 15.06 17.21 -13.36
CA GLY A 151 15.93 16.18 -12.78
C GLY A 151 17.39 16.39 -13.15
N ARG A 152 17.69 16.66 -14.43
CA ARG A 152 19.05 17.02 -14.88
C ARG A 152 19.58 18.29 -14.22
N ALA A 153 18.76 19.33 -14.09
CA ALA A 153 19.17 20.59 -13.47
C ALA A 153 19.37 20.49 -11.95
N LEU A 154 18.71 19.52 -11.29
CA LEU A 154 18.73 19.31 -9.85
C LEU A 154 19.66 18.15 -9.42
N GLY A 155 20.16 17.35 -10.35
CA GLY A 155 20.98 16.18 -10.05
C GLY A 155 20.19 15.01 -9.45
N VAL A 156 18.89 14.92 -9.74
CA VAL A 156 17.97 13.91 -9.18
C VAL A 156 17.43 13.03 -10.32
N PRO A 157 17.30 11.70 -10.13
CA PRO A 157 16.77 10.82 -11.15
C PRO A 157 15.32 11.17 -11.50
N PHE A 158 14.97 11.01 -12.77
CA PHE A 158 13.61 11.17 -13.27
C PHE A 158 13.06 9.83 -13.73
N ILE A 159 11.86 9.48 -13.26
CA ILE A 159 11.16 8.22 -13.58
C ILE A 159 9.76 8.53 -14.06
N GLU A 160 9.31 7.80 -15.08
CA GLU A 160 7.90 7.75 -15.47
C GLU A 160 7.28 6.47 -14.91
N LEU A 161 6.17 6.60 -14.20
CA LEU A 161 5.53 5.45 -13.55
C LEU A 161 5.12 4.37 -14.56
N ASN A 162 4.70 4.77 -15.77
CA ASN A 162 4.40 3.80 -16.83
C ASN A 162 5.62 2.98 -17.24
N ARG A 163 6.82 3.58 -17.27
CA ARG A 163 8.04 2.85 -17.57
C ARG A 163 8.40 1.86 -16.47
N GLU A 164 8.19 2.24 -15.20
CA GLU A 164 8.34 1.34 -14.05
C GLU A 164 7.32 0.17 -14.08
N ILE A 165 6.12 0.39 -14.65
CA ILE A 165 5.16 -0.69 -14.90
C ILE A 165 5.69 -1.62 -16.01
N GLU A 166 6.14 -1.06 -17.13
CA GLU A 166 6.63 -1.82 -18.31
C GLU A 166 7.87 -2.65 -17.99
N ASP A 167 8.84 -2.04 -17.30
CA ASP A 167 10.08 -2.69 -16.91
C ASP A 167 9.82 -3.88 -15.96
N HIS A 168 8.79 -3.79 -15.12
CA HIS A 168 8.42 -4.85 -14.18
C HIS A 168 7.50 -5.91 -14.77
N SER A 169 6.53 -5.51 -15.60
CA SER A 169 5.58 -6.43 -16.25
C SER A 169 6.20 -7.16 -17.44
N GLY A 170 7.29 -6.62 -18.01
CA GLY A 170 7.90 -7.11 -19.25
C GLY A 170 7.04 -6.84 -20.48
N MET A 171 6.02 -5.99 -20.38
CA MET A 171 5.07 -5.69 -21.46
C MET A 171 4.68 -4.21 -21.51
N PRO A 172 4.46 -3.63 -22.70
CA PRO A 172 3.97 -2.27 -22.86
C PRO A 172 2.66 -2.02 -22.11
N VAL A 173 2.45 -0.79 -21.59
CA VAL A 173 1.18 -0.44 -20.92
C VAL A 173 -0.04 -0.66 -21.81
N GLU A 174 0.10 -0.48 -23.12
CA GLU A 174 -0.97 -0.72 -24.08
C GLU A 174 -1.40 -2.20 -24.12
N GLU A 175 -0.44 -3.12 -24.02
CA GLU A 175 -0.71 -4.56 -23.94
C GLU A 175 -1.30 -4.93 -22.58
N VAL A 176 -0.82 -4.33 -21.49
CA VAL A 176 -1.42 -4.50 -20.15
C VAL A 176 -2.90 -4.15 -20.17
N LEU A 177 -3.24 -3.00 -20.76
CA LEU A 177 -4.63 -2.55 -20.88
C LEU A 177 -5.46 -3.45 -21.80
N ALA A 178 -4.87 -3.96 -22.88
CA ALA A 178 -5.56 -4.85 -23.80
C ALA A 178 -5.86 -6.23 -23.18
N LEU A 179 -4.94 -6.77 -22.38
CA LEU A 179 -5.04 -8.11 -21.79
C LEU A 179 -5.78 -8.13 -20.46
N TYR A 180 -5.49 -7.17 -19.58
CA TYR A 180 -5.97 -7.14 -18.19
C TYR A 180 -7.00 -6.04 -17.92
N GLY A 181 -7.30 -5.21 -18.94
CA GLY A 181 -8.22 -4.11 -18.81
C GLY A 181 -7.73 -3.01 -17.87
N GLN A 182 -8.64 -2.07 -17.58
CA GLN A 182 -8.34 -0.91 -16.74
C GLN A 182 -8.00 -1.32 -15.30
N GLU A 183 -8.69 -2.31 -14.74
CA GLU A 183 -8.49 -2.75 -13.36
C GLU A 183 -7.11 -3.38 -13.14
N GLY A 184 -6.65 -4.21 -14.07
CA GLY A 184 -5.30 -4.77 -14.04
C GLY A 184 -4.22 -3.68 -14.10
N TYR A 185 -4.40 -2.68 -14.97
CA TYR A 185 -3.51 -1.51 -15.01
C TYR A 185 -3.50 -0.76 -13.68
N ARG A 186 -4.66 -0.54 -13.03
CA ARG A 186 -4.73 0.15 -11.73
C ARG A 186 -4.00 -0.60 -10.62
N SER A 187 -4.11 -1.92 -10.60
CA SER A 187 -3.37 -2.76 -9.65
C SER A 187 -1.86 -2.62 -9.86
N LEU A 188 -1.39 -2.68 -11.11
CA LEU A 188 0.01 -2.50 -11.44
C LEU A 188 0.51 -1.07 -11.17
N GLU A 189 -0.34 -0.06 -11.40
CA GLU A 189 -0.06 1.35 -11.08
C GLU A 189 0.16 1.55 -9.57
N ALA A 190 -0.69 0.96 -8.73
CA ALA A 190 -0.52 0.99 -7.27
C ALA A 190 0.78 0.32 -6.83
N GLN A 191 1.07 -0.88 -7.35
CA GLN A 191 2.30 -1.61 -7.03
C GLN A 191 3.55 -0.87 -7.47
N ALA A 192 3.51 -0.20 -8.64
CA ALA A 192 4.63 0.60 -9.13
C ALA A 192 4.91 1.80 -8.22
N VAL A 193 3.87 2.47 -7.69
CA VAL A 193 4.05 3.55 -6.71
C VAL A 193 4.76 3.03 -5.46
N ASP A 194 4.31 1.90 -4.92
CA ASP A 194 4.92 1.30 -3.73
C ASP A 194 6.38 0.90 -3.97
N ARG A 195 6.71 0.36 -5.15
CA ARG A 195 8.10 0.06 -5.52
C ARG A 195 8.98 1.31 -5.55
N VAL A 196 8.53 2.40 -6.17
CA VAL A 196 9.30 3.66 -6.21
C VAL A 196 9.54 4.18 -4.80
N ILE A 197 8.53 4.13 -3.93
CA ILE A 197 8.64 4.55 -2.52
C ILE A 197 9.68 3.71 -1.77
N CYS A 198 9.76 2.40 -2.03
CA CYS A 198 10.69 1.50 -1.35
C CYS A 198 12.12 1.56 -1.89
N THR A 199 12.32 2.00 -3.13
CA THR A 199 13.62 1.89 -3.83
C THR A 199 14.35 3.21 -4.00
N HIS A 200 13.66 4.35 -3.92
CA HIS A 200 14.25 5.66 -4.21
C HIS A 200 14.03 6.64 -3.08
N ASP A 201 15.09 7.09 -2.40
CA ASP A 201 14.98 8.16 -1.39
C ASP A 201 14.98 9.57 -1.99
N SER A 202 15.47 9.71 -3.22
CA SER A 202 15.40 10.95 -3.99
C SER A 202 15.04 10.68 -5.45
N VAL A 203 13.94 11.25 -5.93
CA VAL A 203 13.44 11.04 -7.31
C VAL A 203 12.43 12.12 -7.72
N ILE A 204 12.37 12.40 -9.02
CA ILE A 204 11.23 13.09 -9.65
C ILE A 204 10.41 12.04 -10.41
N LEU A 205 9.18 11.79 -9.97
CA LEU A 205 8.25 10.84 -10.56
C LEU A 205 7.21 11.57 -11.42
N ALA A 206 6.99 11.13 -12.65
CA ALA A 206 5.81 11.51 -13.43
C ALA A 206 4.80 10.37 -13.47
N VAL A 207 3.54 10.68 -13.14
CA VAL A 207 2.44 9.70 -13.09
C VAL A 207 1.42 9.94 -14.21
N ALA A 208 0.63 8.93 -14.54
CA ALA A 208 -0.45 9.09 -15.52
C ALA A 208 -1.53 10.05 -14.99
N GLY A 209 -2.13 10.86 -15.88
CA GLY A 209 -3.17 11.82 -15.48
C GLY A 209 -4.48 11.18 -14.97
N GLY A 210 -4.60 9.85 -15.09
CA GLY A 210 -5.72 9.09 -14.55
C GLY A 210 -5.54 8.71 -13.08
N ILE A 211 -4.36 8.83 -12.49
CA ILE A 211 -4.10 8.31 -11.14
C ILE A 211 -4.91 9.03 -10.05
N VAL A 212 -5.26 10.30 -10.28
CA VAL A 212 -5.96 11.13 -9.29
C VAL A 212 -7.40 10.67 -9.02
N VAL A 213 -8.00 9.90 -9.93
CA VAL A 213 -9.34 9.32 -9.74
C VAL A 213 -9.30 8.00 -8.95
N GLU A 214 -8.11 7.51 -8.60
CA GLU A 214 -7.92 6.34 -7.75
C GLU A 214 -7.58 6.81 -6.32
N PRO A 215 -8.56 6.83 -5.39
CA PRO A 215 -8.40 7.53 -4.11
C PRO A 215 -7.26 6.99 -3.26
N GLU A 216 -7.08 5.67 -3.23
CA GLU A 216 -6.06 5.02 -2.41
C GLU A 216 -4.64 5.27 -2.94
N THR A 217 -4.43 5.06 -4.24
CA THR A 217 -3.12 5.30 -4.89
C THR A 217 -2.77 6.78 -4.85
N TYR A 218 -3.74 7.68 -5.05
CA TYR A 218 -3.48 9.10 -4.96
C TYR A 218 -3.19 9.55 -3.52
N ALA A 219 -3.85 8.98 -2.51
CA ALA A 219 -3.51 9.24 -1.11
C ALA A 219 -2.08 8.81 -0.77
N ARG A 220 -1.61 7.67 -1.29
CA ARG A 220 -0.19 7.25 -1.15
C ARG A 220 0.76 8.30 -1.74
N LEU A 221 0.48 8.79 -2.95
CA LEU A 221 1.29 9.84 -3.57
C LEU A 221 1.34 11.12 -2.71
N LEU A 222 0.19 11.57 -2.20
CA LEU A 222 0.12 12.75 -1.33
C LEU A 222 0.84 12.54 0.02
N GLY A 223 0.94 11.30 0.50
CA GLY A 223 1.62 10.93 1.74
C GLY A 223 3.14 10.77 1.61
N HIS A 224 3.63 10.34 0.43
CA HIS A 224 5.03 9.93 0.22
C HIS A 224 5.79 10.74 -0.84
N PHE A 225 5.16 11.70 -1.50
CA PHE A 225 5.81 12.63 -2.42
C PHE A 225 5.38 14.07 -2.17
N HIS A 226 6.31 15.00 -2.44
CA HIS A 226 5.99 16.40 -2.67
C HIS A 226 5.33 16.54 -4.04
N THR A 227 4.02 16.81 -4.06
CA THR A 227 3.23 16.79 -5.29
C THR A 227 3.19 18.16 -5.97
N VAL A 228 3.49 18.20 -7.26
CA VAL A 228 3.43 19.41 -8.09
C VAL A 228 2.45 19.18 -9.23
N TRP A 229 1.38 19.98 -9.26
CA TRP A 229 0.44 19.99 -10.36
C TRP A 229 0.91 20.88 -11.50
N LEU A 230 1.20 20.27 -12.66
CA LEU A 230 1.51 20.98 -13.89
C LEU A 230 0.23 21.34 -14.65
N ARG A 231 -0.01 22.64 -14.80
CA ARG A 231 -1.16 23.23 -15.49
C ARG A 231 -0.75 23.77 -16.84
N THR A 232 -1.63 23.60 -17.81
CA THR A 232 -1.60 24.29 -19.10
C THR A 232 -3.04 24.63 -19.49
N SER A 233 -3.22 25.48 -20.50
CA SER A 233 -4.53 25.89 -20.96
C SER A 233 -5.17 24.72 -21.73
N PRO A 234 -6.51 24.57 -21.71
CA PRO A 234 -7.18 23.50 -22.45
C PRO A 234 -6.80 23.47 -23.94
N ASP A 235 -6.61 24.63 -24.56
CA ASP A 235 -6.26 24.74 -25.99
C ASP A 235 -4.83 24.24 -26.27
N GLU A 236 -3.86 24.59 -25.43
CA GLU A 236 -2.49 24.07 -25.55
C GLU A 236 -2.41 22.58 -25.21
N HIS A 237 -3.20 22.14 -24.24
CA HIS A 237 -3.31 20.73 -23.88
C HIS A 237 -3.65 19.90 -25.11
N MET A 238 -4.68 20.32 -25.84
CA MET A 238 -5.10 19.69 -27.07
C MET A 238 -4.03 19.75 -28.14
N ALA A 239 -3.46 20.92 -28.41
CA ALA A 239 -2.40 21.05 -29.41
C ALA A 239 -1.24 20.06 -29.16
N ARG A 240 -0.85 19.88 -27.89
CA ARG A 240 0.22 18.95 -27.50
C ARG A 240 -0.20 17.48 -27.61
N VAL A 241 -1.42 17.12 -27.22
CA VAL A 241 -1.94 15.74 -27.36
C VAL A 241 -2.05 15.35 -28.83
N ARG A 242 -2.49 16.28 -29.69
CA ARG A 242 -2.54 16.12 -31.15
C ARG A 242 -1.17 15.83 -31.74
N ALA A 243 -0.18 16.63 -31.36
CA ALA A 243 1.19 16.47 -31.84
C ALA A 243 1.82 15.12 -31.42
N GLN A 244 1.29 14.49 -30.37
CA GLN A 244 1.75 13.18 -29.87
C GLN A 244 1.02 11.99 -30.50
N GLY A 245 0.15 12.20 -31.49
CA GLY A 245 -0.53 11.13 -32.24
C GLY A 245 -1.64 10.40 -31.48
N ASP A 246 -2.08 10.92 -30.33
CA ASP A 246 -3.22 10.35 -29.58
C ASP A 246 -4.53 10.97 -30.09
N GLU A 247 -5.17 10.30 -31.04
CA GLU A 247 -6.43 10.73 -31.65
C GLU A 247 -7.68 10.35 -30.83
N ARG A 248 -7.52 9.60 -29.72
CA ARG A 248 -8.65 9.16 -28.87
C ARG A 248 -9.57 10.31 -28.42
N PRO A 249 -9.05 11.52 -28.10
CA PRO A 249 -9.89 12.67 -27.76
C PRO A 249 -10.47 13.41 -28.98
N MET A 250 -10.33 12.92 -30.21
CA MET A 250 -10.62 13.70 -31.42
C MET A 250 -11.13 12.91 -32.62
N ALA A 251 -11.45 11.62 -32.51
CA ALA A 251 -12.04 10.90 -33.64
C ALA A 251 -13.41 11.50 -34.02
N GLY A 252 -13.38 12.53 -34.87
CA GLY A 252 -14.51 13.11 -35.60
C GLY A 252 -15.53 13.98 -34.84
N ASN A 253 -15.33 14.35 -33.56
CA ASN A 253 -16.44 14.91 -32.77
C ASN A 253 -16.13 16.26 -32.07
N PRO A 254 -16.84 17.37 -32.39
CA PRO A 254 -16.82 18.62 -31.62
C PRO A 254 -17.12 18.45 -30.12
N GLU A 255 -17.88 17.42 -29.74
CA GLU A 255 -18.18 17.09 -28.34
C GLU A 255 -16.93 16.66 -27.56
N ALA A 256 -15.85 16.26 -28.23
CA ALA A 256 -14.65 15.78 -27.54
C ALA A 256 -13.89 16.91 -26.82
N MET A 257 -13.98 18.15 -27.32
CA MET A 257 -13.51 19.34 -26.60
C MET A 257 -14.32 19.58 -25.33
N GLU A 258 -15.62 19.36 -25.40
CA GLU A 258 -16.54 19.52 -24.26
C GLU A 258 -16.35 18.40 -23.23
N GLN A 259 -16.12 17.17 -23.69
CA GLN A 259 -15.75 16.03 -22.85
C GLN A 259 -14.40 16.25 -22.16
N LEU A 260 -13.38 16.75 -22.86
CA LEU A 260 -12.10 17.07 -22.24
C LEU A 260 -12.26 18.18 -21.20
N ARG A 261 -13.01 19.25 -21.51
CA ARG A 261 -13.34 20.31 -20.55
C ARG A 261 -14.07 19.74 -19.33
N SER A 262 -15.00 18.81 -19.51
CA SER A 262 -15.69 18.12 -18.42
C SER A 262 -14.74 17.26 -17.56
N ILE A 263 -13.83 16.51 -18.19
CA ILE A 263 -12.77 15.75 -17.48
C ILE A 263 -11.83 16.68 -16.72
N LEU A 264 -11.46 17.82 -17.33
CA LEU A 264 -10.66 18.87 -16.70
C LEU A 264 -11.35 19.39 -15.44
N THR A 265 -12.60 19.85 -15.58
CA THR A 265 -13.38 20.40 -14.47
C THR A 265 -13.58 19.38 -13.35
N SER A 266 -13.89 18.13 -13.69
CA SER A 266 -14.11 17.08 -12.67
C SER A 266 -12.82 16.69 -11.93
N ARG A 267 -11.66 16.70 -12.61
CA ARG A 267 -10.37 16.35 -12.00
C ARG A 267 -9.64 17.54 -11.39
N GLU A 268 -10.05 18.76 -11.67
CA GLU A 268 -9.40 19.97 -11.17
C GLU A 268 -9.38 20.00 -9.63
N SER A 269 -10.48 19.64 -8.98
CA SER A 269 -10.57 19.53 -7.53
C SER A 269 -9.60 18.48 -6.96
N LEU A 270 -9.37 17.39 -7.70
CA LEU A 270 -8.44 16.33 -7.31
C LEU A 270 -6.99 16.81 -7.48
N TYR A 271 -6.64 17.38 -8.62
CA TYR A 271 -5.31 17.93 -8.85
C TYR A 271 -4.97 19.08 -7.89
N ALA A 272 -5.95 19.89 -7.50
CA ALA A 272 -5.78 20.98 -6.55
C ALA A 272 -5.34 20.53 -5.15
N ARG A 273 -5.46 19.23 -4.83
CA ARG A 273 -4.90 18.64 -3.60
C ARG A 273 -3.37 18.55 -3.60
N ALA A 274 -2.72 18.78 -4.74
CA ALA A 274 -1.27 18.83 -4.83
C ALA A 274 -0.68 19.97 -3.98
N GLU A 275 0.52 19.74 -3.43
CA GLU A 275 1.20 20.67 -2.52
C GLU A 275 1.63 21.99 -3.20
N ALA A 276 1.94 21.92 -4.50
CA ALA A 276 2.28 23.08 -5.31
C ALA A 276 1.68 22.98 -6.72
N GLN A 277 1.61 24.13 -7.40
CA GLN A 277 1.11 24.23 -8.78
C GLN A 277 2.08 25.04 -9.63
N LEU A 278 2.24 24.65 -10.89
CA LEU A 278 3.03 25.38 -11.88
C LEU A 278 2.23 25.56 -13.17
N ASN A 279 2.07 26.81 -13.60
CA ASN A 279 1.42 27.13 -14.87
C ASN A 279 2.45 27.23 -16.01
N THR A 280 2.28 26.40 -17.03
CA THR A 280 3.17 26.25 -18.19
C THR A 280 2.57 26.85 -19.48
N SER A 281 1.41 27.50 -19.41
CA SER A 281 0.74 28.14 -20.55
C SER A 281 1.53 29.30 -21.12
N GLY A 282 1.67 29.34 -22.45
CA GLY A 282 2.32 30.41 -23.21
C GLY A 282 3.83 30.52 -22.98
N LYS A 283 4.44 29.53 -22.32
CA LYS A 283 5.85 29.56 -21.93
C LYS A 283 6.67 28.53 -22.72
N PRO A 284 7.92 28.87 -23.09
CA PRO A 284 8.88 27.89 -23.58
C PRO A 284 9.12 26.76 -22.57
N VAL A 285 9.50 25.59 -23.07
CA VAL A 285 9.77 24.40 -22.26
C VAL A 285 10.92 24.66 -21.29
N GLU A 286 11.96 25.33 -21.74
CA GLU A 286 13.16 25.66 -20.97
C GLU A 286 12.83 26.59 -19.81
N THR A 287 12.01 27.62 -20.05
CA THR A 287 11.52 28.53 -19.01
C THR A 287 10.67 27.78 -17.99
N SER A 288 9.74 26.95 -18.46
CA SER A 288 8.87 26.15 -17.58
C SER A 288 9.67 25.13 -16.74
N ALA A 289 10.73 24.56 -17.31
CA ALA A 289 11.61 23.62 -16.60
C ALA A 289 12.46 24.34 -15.54
N ALA A 290 12.98 25.53 -15.86
CA ALA A 290 13.69 26.37 -14.91
C ALA A 290 12.78 26.82 -13.75
N GLU A 291 11.54 27.22 -14.05
CA GLU A 291 10.53 27.55 -13.03
C GLU A 291 10.19 26.34 -12.15
N LEU A 292 10.05 25.13 -12.73
CA LEU A 292 9.83 23.91 -11.96
C LEU A 292 11.00 23.63 -11.01
N ALA A 293 12.23 23.71 -11.50
CA ALA A 293 13.42 23.51 -10.68
C ALA A 293 13.54 24.56 -9.57
N ALA A 294 13.25 25.83 -9.88
CA ALA A 294 13.23 26.90 -8.90
C ALA A 294 12.13 26.70 -7.83
N LEU A 295 10.94 26.24 -8.23
CA LEU A 295 9.85 25.92 -7.32
C LEU A 295 10.23 24.79 -6.36
N ILE A 296 10.83 23.71 -6.89
CA ILE A 296 11.29 22.56 -6.09
C ILE A 296 12.32 23.01 -5.05
N ARG A 297 13.29 23.85 -5.45
CA ARG A 297 14.29 24.42 -4.52
C ARG A 297 13.68 25.35 -3.48
N ALA A 298 12.84 26.30 -3.91
CA ALA A 298 12.24 27.30 -3.03
C ALA A 298 11.34 26.67 -1.96
N ARG A 299 10.75 25.50 -2.24
CA ARG A 299 9.94 24.74 -1.29
C ARG A 299 10.75 23.73 -0.45
N GLY A 300 12.04 23.54 -0.73
CA GLY A 300 12.88 22.58 -0.01
C GLY A 300 12.48 21.12 -0.22
N PHE A 301 11.87 20.78 -1.37
CA PHE A 301 11.38 19.42 -1.62
C PHE A 301 12.48 18.36 -1.80
N LEU A 302 13.75 18.78 -1.92
CA LEU A 302 14.90 17.91 -2.13
C LEU A 302 16.04 18.14 -1.12
N GLY A 303 15.75 18.82 0.00
CA GLY A 303 16.76 19.25 0.99
C GLY A 303 17.19 20.69 0.80
#